data_AF-A0A916DL16-F1
#
_entry.id   AF-A0A916DL16-F1
#
_cell.length_a   1.000
_cell.length_b   1.000
_cell.length_c   1.000
_cell.angle_alpha   90.00
_cell.angle_beta   90.00
_cell.angle_gamma   90.00
#
_symmetry.space_group_name_H-M   'P 1'
#
loop_
_entity.id
_entity.type
_entity.pdbx_description
1 polymer ?
#
loop_
_entity_poly.entity_id
_entity_poly.type
_entity_poly.pdbx_seq_one_letter_code
_entity_poly.pdbx_strand_id
1 'polypeptide(L)'
;MPVETGGTNGTGRLRAINLAAQDFGAGRDAGERAVRESTRPGPARADELAGIVERLTQAVGAGQFERYFRGQARLSMKNGRLEVTVPSGFLAELLNRRFGDQIRRAADGRVTEVEFRVDRGAFETLGKSASVPPAMPRATPIVRPVETTRYHFDSFIVGRSNRLGYSACVRVAEDDTPVPPIFLHGTCGLGKTHLLRACAARFQEKRPGAVVRYTTAEQFTNEFIQAVRNGRVDQFRRIYRRVDLLCLDDVHFFTSKEATQAELLHTFDAVGIDGGRVVMASDEHPKEIAKLSERLVSRFMAGAVVKVEMPEPDLRLKLVGHLAHRRGLSIDEAAMELIAERSGRSVGSLGGFGGSVREIEGLLNQVDAVARLLPELNQEDGRIGVMLVRKALGLDETSRPAGAGPGARIRRPITAEVIVGEVCRELSVDLTDFMGKGRHKRVVLARSLVSSISRRLTTMSFPEIARAMGRSNHSTIITAQKRLDRQLADDAGRPLNAEMAGPYAGCTLREVYEAVMKKIQG
;
A
#
# COMPACT_ATOMS: atom_id res chain seq x y z
N MET A 1 8.29 -33.93 60.89
CA MET A 1 7.55 -33.61 62.13
C MET A 1 7.93 -32.20 62.55
N PRO A 2 7.05 -31.40 63.20
CA PRO A 2 5.59 -31.54 63.38
C PRO A 2 4.81 -31.01 62.14
N VAL A 3 3.65 -30.32 62.24
CA VAL A 3 2.26 -30.84 62.41
C VAL A 3 1.21 -29.75 62.05
N GLU A 4 0.23 -30.07 61.19
CA GLU A 4 -1.16 -29.49 61.09
C GLU A 4 -1.34 -27.96 60.83
N THR A 5 -2.50 -27.39 60.43
CA THR A 5 -3.86 -27.85 60.01
C THR A 5 -4.50 -26.79 59.08
N GLY A 6 -5.62 -27.11 58.43
CA GLY A 6 -6.61 -26.10 57.98
C GLY A 6 -6.81 -26.01 56.46
N GLY A 7 -7.94 -26.52 55.97
CA GLY A 7 -8.36 -26.36 54.57
C GLY A 7 -9.52 -25.37 54.41
N THR A 8 -9.81 -24.95 53.18
CA THR A 8 -11.17 -24.86 52.59
C THR A 8 -11.10 -24.31 51.16
N ASN A 9 -12.06 -24.70 50.33
CA ASN A 9 -12.21 -24.22 48.95
C ASN A 9 -12.65 -22.74 48.91
N GLY A 10 -12.13 -21.98 47.95
CA GLY A 10 -12.55 -20.59 47.71
C GLY A 10 -12.29 -20.15 46.27
N THR A 11 -13.33 -20.19 45.44
CA THR A 11 -13.30 -19.69 44.06
C THR A 11 -13.13 -18.16 44.02
N GLY A 12 -12.61 -17.66 42.90
CA GLY A 12 -12.03 -16.31 42.81
C GLY A 12 -13.02 -15.14 43.00
N ARG A 13 -12.50 -14.02 43.50
CA ARG A 13 -13.19 -12.72 43.52
C ARG A 13 -12.53 -11.75 42.53
N LEU A 14 -13.17 -11.59 41.37
CA LEU A 14 -13.00 -10.40 40.54
C LEU A 14 -13.44 -9.16 41.34
N ARG A 15 -12.67 -8.08 41.25
CA ARG A 15 -12.95 -6.84 41.98
C ARG A 15 -14.14 -6.10 41.37
N ALA A 16 -14.83 -5.35 42.23
CA ALA A 16 -16.08 -4.66 41.96
C ALA A 16 -16.05 -3.72 40.74
N ILE A 17 -17.21 -3.60 40.08
CA ILE A 17 -17.53 -2.50 39.16
C ILE A 17 -18.68 -1.72 39.82
N ASN A 18 -18.46 -0.44 40.09
CA ASN A 18 -19.44 0.43 40.74
C ASN A 18 -20.71 0.61 39.89
N LEU A 19 -21.87 0.40 40.48
CA LEU A 19 -23.08 1.13 40.10
C LEU A 19 -23.07 2.49 40.82
N ALA A 20 -22.89 3.57 40.07
CA ALA A 20 -23.07 4.91 40.60
C ALA A 20 -24.53 5.37 40.37
N ALA A 21 -25.32 5.38 41.45
CA ALA A 21 -26.45 6.29 41.56
C ALA A 21 -25.91 7.72 41.81
N GLN A 22 -26.61 8.75 41.33
CA GLN A 22 -26.34 10.13 41.72
C GLN A 22 -27.64 10.92 41.91
N ASP A 23 -27.66 11.69 42.99
CA ASP A 23 -28.78 12.49 43.48
C ASP A 23 -28.98 13.81 42.73
N PHE A 24 -30.16 14.40 42.94
CA PHE A 24 -30.58 15.67 42.37
C PHE A 24 -29.98 16.88 43.09
N GLY A 25 -29.32 17.76 42.33
CA GLY A 25 -29.07 19.14 42.75
C GLY A 25 -30.30 20.02 42.43
N ALA A 26 -30.81 20.74 43.44
CA ALA A 26 -31.99 21.59 43.28
C ALA A 26 -31.68 22.92 42.59
N GLY A 27 -32.52 23.31 41.62
CA GLY A 27 -32.54 24.63 41.00
C GLY A 27 -33.92 24.91 40.44
N ARG A 28 -34.59 25.95 40.95
CA ARG A 28 -35.91 26.40 40.47
C ARG A 28 -35.72 27.24 39.21
N ASP A 29 -36.52 27.00 38.18
CA ASP A 29 -37.53 27.99 37.76
C ASP A 29 -38.48 27.43 36.69
N ALA A 30 -39.64 28.09 36.54
CA ALA A 30 -40.80 27.57 35.84
C ALA A 30 -40.83 27.92 34.34
N GLY A 31 -41.51 27.07 33.56
CA GLY A 31 -41.78 27.30 32.14
C GLY A 31 -42.46 26.10 31.48
N GLU A 32 -43.78 26.16 31.31
CA GLU A 32 -44.58 25.07 30.73
C GLU A 32 -44.24 24.81 29.25
N ARG A 33 -44.20 23.53 28.84
CA ARG A 33 -45.02 23.00 27.71
C ARG A 33 -44.85 21.49 27.44
N ALA A 34 -46.00 20.82 27.40
CA ALA A 34 -46.35 19.66 26.55
C ALA A 34 -45.47 18.37 26.58
N VAL A 35 -45.89 17.45 27.46
CA VAL A 35 -46.08 16.00 27.22
C VAL A 35 -45.20 15.31 26.16
N ARG A 36 -44.21 14.54 26.63
CA ARG A 36 -43.85 13.22 26.07
C ARG A 36 -43.66 12.25 27.23
N GLU A 37 -44.49 11.22 27.33
CA GLU A 37 -44.39 10.21 28.38
C GLU A 37 -43.11 9.36 28.21
N SER A 38 -42.09 9.64 29.02
CA SER A 38 -40.96 8.72 29.19
C SER A 38 -41.35 7.63 30.19
N THR A 39 -41.80 6.48 29.71
CA THR A 39 -42.17 5.33 30.56
C THR A 39 -40.92 4.80 31.29
N ARG A 40 -40.73 5.20 32.56
CA ARG A 40 -39.74 4.56 33.44
C ARG A 40 -40.27 3.16 33.81
N PRO A 41 -39.51 2.07 33.59
CA PRO A 41 -39.94 0.74 34.03
C PRO A 41 -39.93 0.66 35.56
N GLY A 42 -41.00 0.11 36.14
CA GLY A 42 -41.09 -0.15 37.59
C GLY A 42 -40.14 -1.27 38.04
N PRO A 43 -39.83 -1.37 39.35
CA PRO A 43 -38.71 -2.15 39.88
C PRO A 43 -38.71 -3.62 39.45
N ALA A 44 -39.86 -4.29 39.46
CA ALA A 44 -39.96 -5.70 39.08
C ALA A 44 -39.50 -6.04 37.64
N ARG A 45 -39.51 -5.07 36.71
CA ARG A 45 -39.05 -5.28 35.31
C ARG A 45 -37.53 -5.09 35.14
N ALA A 46 -36.86 -4.49 36.12
CA ALA A 46 -35.40 -4.28 36.06
C ALA A 46 -34.65 -5.59 36.37
N ASP A 47 -35.12 -6.32 37.38
CA ASP A 47 -34.51 -7.59 37.82
C ASP A 47 -34.60 -8.68 36.74
N GLU A 48 -35.72 -8.75 36.02
CA GLU A 48 -35.91 -9.67 34.88
C GLU A 48 -34.90 -9.42 33.76
N LEU A 49 -34.67 -8.14 33.41
CA LEU A 49 -33.74 -7.74 32.37
C LEU A 49 -32.29 -8.03 32.77
N ALA A 50 -31.93 -7.81 34.04
CA ALA A 50 -30.62 -8.16 34.58
C ALA A 50 -30.33 -9.66 34.46
N GLY A 51 -31.30 -10.52 34.79
CA GLY A 51 -31.16 -11.97 34.63
C GLY A 51 -31.00 -12.42 33.17
N ILE A 52 -31.67 -11.77 32.21
CA ILE A 52 -31.48 -12.04 30.77
C ILE A 52 -30.07 -11.62 30.32
N VAL A 53 -29.59 -10.45 30.76
CA VAL A 53 -28.24 -9.96 30.47
C VAL A 53 -27.16 -10.91 31.00
N GLU A 54 -27.32 -11.42 32.22
CA GLU A 54 -26.38 -12.36 32.81
C GLU A 54 -26.35 -13.70 32.05
N ARG A 55 -27.51 -14.31 31.78
CA ARG A 55 -27.59 -15.54 30.98
C ARG A 55 -27.02 -15.36 29.58
N LEU A 56 -27.27 -14.22 28.94
CA LEU A 56 -26.68 -13.90 27.63
C LEU A 56 -25.16 -13.74 27.73
N THR A 57 -24.65 -13.06 28.76
CA THR A 57 -23.21 -12.91 29.01
C THR A 57 -22.51 -14.26 29.21
N GLN A 58 -23.16 -15.21 29.89
CA GLN A 58 -22.68 -16.59 30.03
C GLN A 58 -22.75 -17.36 28.71
N ALA A 59 -23.85 -17.24 27.95
CA ALA A 59 -24.08 -17.99 26.71
C ALA A 59 -23.23 -17.53 25.50
N VAL A 60 -22.87 -16.24 25.42
CA VAL A 60 -21.97 -15.70 24.37
C VAL A 60 -20.52 -15.58 24.85
N GLY A 61 -20.30 -15.56 26.18
CA GLY A 61 -19.01 -15.33 26.81
C GLY A 61 -18.68 -13.83 26.96
N ALA A 62 -18.17 -13.43 28.13
CA ALA A 62 -17.98 -12.03 28.51
C ALA A 62 -17.23 -11.18 27.46
N GLY A 63 -16.17 -11.70 26.85
CA GLY A 63 -15.40 -10.97 25.82
C GLY A 63 -16.14 -10.75 24.49
N GLN A 64 -17.12 -11.60 24.14
CA GLN A 64 -18.01 -11.35 22.99
C GLN A 64 -19.16 -10.41 23.40
N PHE A 65 -19.68 -10.56 24.62
CA PHE A 65 -20.73 -9.70 25.15
C PHE A 65 -20.28 -8.22 25.21
N GLU A 66 -19.09 -7.96 25.75
CA GLU A 66 -18.42 -6.65 25.71
C GLU A 66 -18.32 -6.09 24.28
N ARG A 67 -17.91 -6.93 23.34
CA ARG A 67 -17.59 -6.50 21.97
C ARG A 67 -18.81 -6.20 21.09
N TYR A 68 -19.92 -6.89 21.29
CA TYR A 68 -21.08 -6.85 20.39
C TYR A 68 -22.36 -6.32 21.02
N PHE A 69 -22.46 -6.32 22.35
CA PHE A 69 -23.68 -5.88 23.06
C PHE A 69 -23.43 -4.62 23.89
N ARG A 70 -22.33 -4.54 24.66
CA ARG A 70 -22.10 -3.39 25.55
C ARG A 70 -21.93 -2.08 24.77
N GLY A 71 -22.87 -1.16 24.95
CA GLY A 71 -22.90 0.14 24.27
C GLY A 71 -23.30 0.11 22.78
N GLN A 72 -23.49 -1.08 22.19
CA GLN A 72 -23.87 -1.25 20.78
C GLN A 72 -25.27 -1.84 20.60
N ALA A 73 -25.79 -2.55 21.61
CA ALA A 73 -27.16 -3.05 21.66
C ALA A 73 -27.80 -2.68 23.01
N ARG A 74 -29.09 -2.36 22.98
CA ARG A 74 -29.90 -2.04 24.15
C ARG A 74 -31.06 -3.02 24.20
N LEU A 75 -31.03 -3.87 25.22
CA LEU A 75 -32.11 -4.83 25.50
C LEU A 75 -33.20 -4.13 26.31
N SER A 76 -34.46 -4.33 25.92
CA SER A 76 -35.62 -3.90 26.71
C SER A 76 -36.76 -4.90 26.60
N MET A 77 -37.48 -5.10 27.71
CA MET A 77 -38.69 -5.91 27.75
C MET A 77 -39.93 -5.03 27.56
N LYS A 78 -40.77 -5.36 26.57
CA LYS A 78 -42.08 -4.74 26.35
C LYS A 78 -43.12 -5.82 26.08
N ASN A 79 -44.23 -5.82 26.81
CA ASN A 79 -45.40 -6.68 26.56
C ASN A 79 -45.05 -8.18 26.37
N GLY A 80 -44.11 -8.72 27.13
CA GLY A 80 -43.67 -10.13 27.01
C GLY A 80 -42.75 -10.43 25.82
N ARG A 81 -42.21 -9.40 25.15
CA ARG A 81 -41.24 -9.49 24.04
C ARG A 81 -39.89 -8.88 24.45
N LEU A 82 -38.81 -9.46 23.93
CA LEU A 82 -37.45 -8.94 24.08
C LEU A 82 -37.09 -8.10 22.85
N GLU A 83 -37.07 -6.78 23.02
CA GLU A 83 -36.67 -5.82 21.98
C GLU A 83 -35.15 -5.60 22.05
N VAL A 84 -34.44 -5.98 20.99
CA VAL A 84 -33.00 -5.74 20.81
C VAL A 84 -32.84 -4.50 19.94
N THR A 85 -32.67 -3.36 20.59
CA THR A 85 -32.47 -2.08 19.89
C THR A 85 -30.99 -1.92 19.50
N VAL A 86 -30.70 -1.47 18.28
CA VAL A 86 -29.34 -1.24 17.75
C VAL A 86 -29.28 0.02 16.85
N PRO A 87 -28.11 0.66 16.66
CA PRO A 87 -27.99 1.85 15.82
C PRO A 87 -28.03 1.58 14.30
N SER A 88 -27.93 0.32 13.84
CA SER A 88 -27.96 0.00 12.40
C SER A 88 -28.60 -1.36 12.10
N GLY A 89 -29.26 -1.47 10.93
CA GLY A 89 -29.84 -2.73 10.44
C GLY A 89 -28.79 -3.81 10.18
N PHE A 90 -27.58 -3.42 9.76
CA PHE A 90 -26.45 -4.34 9.63
C PHE A 90 -26.08 -4.99 10.97
N LEU A 91 -26.08 -4.22 12.07
CA LEU A 91 -25.82 -4.80 13.40
C LEU A 91 -26.98 -5.69 13.87
N ALA A 92 -28.23 -5.34 13.57
CA ALA A 92 -29.38 -6.21 13.84
C ALA A 92 -29.24 -7.56 13.14
N GLU A 93 -28.93 -7.56 11.85
CA GLU A 93 -28.74 -8.78 11.05
C GLU A 93 -27.53 -9.59 11.54
N LEU A 94 -26.41 -8.93 11.86
CA LEU A 94 -25.22 -9.57 12.42
C LEU A 94 -25.50 -10.24 13.77
N LEU A 95 -26.17 -9.55 14.70
CA LEU A 95 -26.52 -10.10 16.01
C LEU A 95 -27.52 -11.26 15.89
N ASN A 96 -28.55 -11.11 15.05
CA ASN A 96 -29.53 -12.17 14.82
C ASN A 96 -28.89 -13.42 14.18
N ARG A 97 -28.10 -13.24 13.12
CA ARG A 97 -27.43 -14.34 12.40
C ARG A 97 -26.38 -15.07 13.24
N ARG A 98 -25.67 -14.35 14.11
CA ARG A 98 -24.54 -14.90 14.88
C ARG A 98 -24.88 -15.34 16.29
N PHE A 99 -25.80 -14.63 16.94
CA PHE A 99 -26.14 -14.81 18.35
C PHE A 99 -27.65 -14.99 18.59
N GLY A 100 -28.49 -15.03 17.54
CA GLY A 100 -29.95 -15.13 17.67
C GLY A 100 -30.41 -16.32 18.52
N ASP A 101 -29.75 -17.49 18.40
CA ASP A 101 -30.07 -18.65 19.24
C ASP A 101 -29.66 -18.47 20.70
N GLN A 102 -28.56 -17.76 20.97
CA GLN A 102 -28.13 -17.45 22.33
C GLN A 102 -29.01 -16.38 22.97
N ILE A 103 -29.48 -15.40 22.18
CA ILE A 103 -30.46 -14.39 22.61
C ILE A 103 -31.81 -15.06 22.91
N ARG A 104 -32.31 -15.94 22.02
CA ARG A 104 -33.52 -16.73 22.24
C ARG A 104 -33.42 -17.63 23.47
N ARG A 105 -32.29 -18.32 23.67
CA ARG A 105 -32.05 -19.16 24.87
C ARG A 105 -31.94 -18.33 26.16
N ALA A 106 -31.32 -17.15 26.13
CA ALA A 106 -31.23 -16.28 27.31
C ALA A 106 -32.59 -15.72 27.74
N ALA A 107 -33.53 -15.56 26.80
CA ALA A 107 -34.91 -15.16 27.04
C ALA A 107 -35.81 -16.27 27.65
N ASP A 108 -35.34 -17.52 27.64
CA ASP A 108 -35.77 -18.67 28.46
C ASP A 108 -37.30 -18.80 28.71
N GLY A 109 -38.04 -19.26 27.69
CA GLY A 109 -39.42 -19.76 27.81
C GLY A 109 -40.52 -18.78 28.22
N ARG A 110 -40.17 -17.55 28.65
CA ARG A 110 -41.09 -16.52 29.16
C ARG A 110 -41.31 -15.35 28.19
N VAL A 111 -40.75 -15.48 26.98
CA VAL A 111 -40.78 -14.46 25.93
C VAL A 111 -41.19 -15.16 24.64
N THR A 112 -42.31 -14.76 24.05
CA THR A 112 -42.85 -15.41 22.85
C THR A 112 -42.14 -14.99 21.56
N GLU A 113 -41.43 -13.85 21.55
CA GLU A 113 -40.77 -13.33 20.35
C GLU A 113 -39.57 -12.42 20.70
N VAL A 114 -38.51 -12.48 19.89
CA VAL A 114 -37.34 -11.60 19.96
C VAL A 114 -37.38 -10.67 18.74
N GLU A 115 -37.49 -9.37 18.97
CA GLU A 115 -37.67 -8.36 17.92
C GLU A 115 -36.43 -7.47 17.83
N PHE A 116 -35.85 -7.33 16.64
CA PHE A 116 -34.70 -6.46 16.41
C PHE A 116 -35.17 -5.10 15.86
N ARG A 117 -34.82 -4.02 16.57
CA ARG A 117 -35.21 -2.66 16.19
C ARG A 117 -34.00 -1.80 15.88
N VAL A 118 -34.08 -1.01 14.82
CA VAL A 118 -33.08 0.00 14.50
C VAL A 118 -33.53 1.35 15.06
N ASP A 119 -32.76 1.90 16.01
CA ASP A 119 -32.94 3.26 16.54
C ASP A 119 -31.56 3.87 16.80
N ARG A 120 -31.23 4.94 16.07
CA ARG A 120 -29.97 5.68 16.22
C ARG A 120 -30.00 6.63 17.41
N GLY A 121 -31.13 7.27 17.67
CA GLY A 121 -31.29 8.26 18.75
C GLY A 121 -31.20 7.62 20.14
N ALA A 122 -31.61 6.35 20.27
CA ALA A 122 -31.53 5.59 21.52
C ALA A 122 -30.11 5.43 22.10
N PHE A 123 -29.06 5.69 21.30
CA PHE A 123 -27.64 5.58 21.70
C PHE A 123 -26.90 6.92 21.77
N GLU A 124 -27.50 8.03 21.30
CA GLU A 124 -26.87 9.36 21.34
C GLU A 124 -26.76 9.95 22.77
N THR A 125 -27.49 9.39 23.74
CA THR A 125 -27.62 9.97 25.10
C THR A 125 -26.53 9.56 26.10
N LEU A 126 -25.65 8.59 25.78
CA LEU A 126 -24.61 8.11 26.71
C LEU A 126 -23.31 8.95 26.71
N GLY A 127 -23.25 10.04 25.94
CA GLY A 127 -22.09 10.93 25.84
C GLY A 127 -22.16 12.22 26.68
N LYS A 128 -23.17 12.39 27.56
CA LYS A 128 -23.44 13.66 28.27
C LYS A 128 -23.61 13.52 29.79
N SER A 129 -22.61 13.01 30.50
CA SER A 129 -22.30 13.46 31.87
C SER A 129 -20.91 13.01 32.32
N ALA A 130 -19.91 13.85 32.07
CA ALA A 130 -18.66 13.92 32.82
C ALA A 130 -18.12 15.34 32.64
N SER A 131 -17.69 15.98 33.73
CA SER A 131 -17.28 17.38 33.75
C SER A 131 -16.18 17.67 32.72
N VAL A 132 -16.41 18.71 31.91
CA VAL A 132 -15.46 19.20 30.91
C VAL A 132 -14.37 20.02 31.61
N PRO A 133 -13.09 19.59 31.63
CA PRO A 133 -11.97 20.52 31.83
C PRO A 133 -11.98 21.50 30.66
N PRO A 134 -11.56 22.77 30.84
CA PRO A 134 -11.74 23.83 29.85
C PRO A 134 -11.29 23.39 28.46
N ALA A 135 -12.13 23.66 27.46
CA ALA A 135 -12.02 23.09 26.13
C ALA A 135 -10.62 23.30 25.53
N MET A 136 -9.76 22.29 25.62
CA MET A 136 -8.62 22.20 24.73
C MET A 136 -9.18 22.24 23.30
N PRO A 137 -8.60 23.07 22.41
CA PRO A 137 -9.12 23.20 21.06
C PRO A 137 -9.24 21.82 20.42
N ARG A 138 -10.35 21.58 19.70
CA ARG A 138 -10.43 20.49 18.71
C ARG A 138 -9.10 20.50 17.98
N ALA A 139 -8.34 19.40 18.05
CA ALA A 139 -7.00 19.34 17.50
C ALA A 139 -7.03 19.95 16.11
N THR A 140 -6.35 21.09 15.95
CA THR A 140 -6.31 21.84 14.68
C THR A 140 -6.01 20.85 13.58
N PRO A 141 -6.78 20.87 12.47
CA PRO A 141 -6.60 19.87 11.43
C PRO A 141 -5.12 19.86 11.04
N ILE A 142 -4.44 18.73 11.30
CA ILE A 142 -3.08 18.50 10.79
C ILE A 142 -3.20 18.10 9.31
N VAL A 143 -3.91 18.94 8.57
CA VAL A 143 -3.64 19.22 7.18
C VAL A 143 -2.27 19.91 7.20
N ARG A 144 -1.22 19.10 7.14
CA ARG A 144 -0.12 19.51 6.26
C ARG A 144 -0.81 19.77 4.92
N PRO A 145 -0.69 20.97 4.33
CA PRO A 145 -1.15 21.16 2.97
C PRO A 145 -0.51 20.05 2.14
N VAL A 146 -1.32 19.17 1.58
CA VAL A 146 -0.86 18.41 0.42
C VAL A 146 -0.40 19.47 -0.56
N GLU A 147 0.80 19.35 -1.15
CA GLU A 147 1.28 20.35 -2.12
C GLU A 147 0.32 20.37 -3.32
N THR A 148 -0.67 21.26 -3.26
CA THR A 148 -1.97 21.02 -3.90
C THR A 148 -1.93 21.27 -5.39
N THR A 149 -0.97 22.01 -5.93
CA THR A 149 -0.98 22.44 -7.34
C THR A 149 -0.58 21.36 -8.35
N ARG A 150 -0.24 20.13 -7.93
CA ARG A 150 0.29 19.09 -8.84
C ARG A 150 -0.57 17.85 -9.05
N TYR A 151 -1.55 17.57 -8.19
CA TYR A 151 -2.27 16.28 -8.16
C TYR A 151 -3.80 16.45 -8.11
N HIS A 152 -4.38 16.99 -9.16
CA HIS A 152 -5.85 17.11 -9.35
C HIS A 152 -6.34 16.20 -10.48
N PHE A 153 -7.65 15.88 -10.49
CA PHE A 153 -8.26 15.10 -11.58
C PHE A 153 -8.14 15.81 -12.94
N ASP A 154 -8.28 17.13 -12.98
CA ASP A 154 -8.14 17.96 -14.20
C ASP A 154 -6.75 17.84 -14.85
N SER A 155 -5.73 17.50 -14.04
CA SER A 155 -4.35 17.26 -14.49
C SER A 155 -4.04 15.80 -14.79
N PHE A 156 -5.04 14.90 -14.72
CA PHE A 156 -4.89 13.48 -14.97
C PHE A 156 -5.44 13.10 -16.34
N ILE A 157 -4.57 12.72 -17.28
CA ILE A 157 -4.99 12.36 -18.64
C ILE A 157 -5.59 10.95 -18.65
N VAL A 158 -6.88 10.88 -18.99
CA VAL A 158 -7.65 9.63 -19.02
C VAL A 158 -7.58 8.94 -20.38
N GLY A 159 -7.21 7.66 -20.38
CA GLY A 159 -7.34 6.73 -21.51
C GLY A 159 -7.93 5.39 -21.06
N ARG A 160 -8.01 4.41 -21.96
CA ARG A 160 -8.63 3.10 -21.70
C ARG A 160 -7.95 2.36 -20.55
N SER A 161 -6.62 2.37 -20.52
CA SER A 161 -5.76 1.72 -19.52
C SER A 161 -5.92 2.22 -18.08
N ASN A 162 -6.43 3.45 -17.86
CA ASN A 162 -6.58 4.06 -16.54
C ASN A 162 -8.00 4.55 -16.20
N ARG A 163 -8.94 4.52 -17.15
CA ARG A 163 -10.33 5.00 -17.01
C ARG A 163 -11.08 4.39 -15.83
N LEU A 164 -10.92 3.09 -15.57
CA LEU A 164 -11.61 2.42 -14.47
C LEU A 164 -11.09 2.92 -13.11
N GLY A 165 -9.77 3.05 -12.95
CA GLY A 165 -9.14 3.61 -11.75
C GLY A 165 -9.54 5.07 -11.52
N TYR A 166 -9.52 5.89 -12.59
CA TYR A 166 -10.00 7.27 -12.56
C TYR A 166 -11.46 7.36 -12.10
N SER A 167 -12.36 6.64 -12.76
CA SER A 167 -13.80 6.70 -12.47
C SER A 167 -14.11 6.21 -11.05
N ALA A 168 -13.41 5.20 -10.55
CA ALA A 168 -13.58 4.70 -9.19
C ALA A 168 -13.10 5.73 -8.14
N CYS A 169 -11.96 6.41 -8.39
CA CYS A 169 -11.49 7.50 -7.54
C CYS A 169 -12.39 8.74 -7.57
N VAL A 170 -12.92 9.13 -8.73
CA VAL A 170 -13.93 10.19 -8.85
C VAL A 170 -15.18 9.80 -8.06
N ARG A 171 -15.64 8.55 -8.17
CA ARG A 171 -16.79 8.05 -7.40
C ARG A 171 -16.58 8.17 -5.88
N VAL A 172 -15.41 7.81 -5.35
CA VAL A 172 -15.10 8.02 -3.91
C VAL A 172 -15.03 9.50 -3.56
N ALA A 173 -14.51 10.35 -4.44
CA ALA A 173 -14.44 11.79 -4.18
C ALA A 173 -15.82 12.48 -4.21
N GLU A 174 -16.70 12.06 -5.12
CA GLU A 174 -17.91 12.81 -5.47
C GLU A 174 -19.20 12.21 -4.93
N ASP A 175 -19.46 10.89 -5.03
CA ASP A 175 -20.73 10.28 -4.58
C ASP A 175 -21.03 10.63 -3.11
N ASP A 176 -22.29 10.81 -2.75
CA ASP A 176 -22.71 10.98 -1.35
C ASP A 176 -23.18 9.65 -0.71
N THR A 177 -23.43 8.62 -1.51
CA THR A 177 -23.69 7.24 -1.05
C THR A 177 -22.42 6.56 -0.53
N PRO A 178 -22.52 5.55 0.37
CA PRO A 178 -21.39 4.69 0.72
C PRO A 178 -20.77 4.04 -0.52
N VAL A 179 -19.44 4.03 -0.59
CA VAL A 179 -18.67 3.41 -1.67
C VAL A 179 -17.80 2.30 -1.06
N PRO A 180 -17.73 1.08 -1.64
CA PRO A 180 -16.86 0.03 -1.14
C PRO A 180 -15.38 0.48 -1.16
N PRO A 181 -14.53 -0.04 -0.26
CA PRO A 181 -13.10 0.25 -0.27
C PRO A 181 -12.48 -0.03 -1.64
N ILE A 182 -11.67 0.90 -2.15
CA ILE A 182 -10.99 0.76 -3.44
C ILE A 182 -9.56 0.29 -3.20
N PHE A 183 -9.10 -0.67 -4.00
CA PHE A 183 -7.71 -1.09 -4.07
C PHE A 183 -7.18 -0.93 -5.50
N LEU A 184 -6.41 0.13 -5.76
CA LEU A 184 -5.70 0.31 -7.02
C LEU A 184 -4.44 -0.55 -7.04
N HIS A 185 -4.22 -1.30 -8.12
CA HIS A 185 -2.95 -2.00 -8.33
C HIS A 185 -2.45 -1.89 -9.78
N GLY A 186 -1.17 -2.15 -9.99
CA GLY A 186 -0.50 -2.03 -11.29
C GLY A 186 0.94 -1.55 -11.09
N THR A 187 1.81 -1.71 -12.07
CA THR A 187 3.25 -1.46 -11.90
C THR A 187 3.59 0.00 -11.51
N CYS A 188 4.85 0.21 -11.14
CA CYS A 188 5.34 1.53 -10.74
C CYS A 188 5.17 2.57 -11.87
N GLY A 189 4.89 3.83 -11.51
CA GLY A 189 4.82 4.93 -12.48
C GLY A 189 3.55 5.00 -13.35
N LEU A 190 2.46 4.30 -12.99
CA LEU A 190 1.16 4.34 -13.71
C LEU A 190 0.15 5.37 -13.15
N GLY A 191 0.59 6.34 -12.33
CA GLY A 191 -0.27 7.41 -11.82
C GLY A 191 -1.16 7.05 -10.61
N LYS A 192 -0.98 5.89 -9.97
CA LYS A 192 -1.75 5.49 -8.76
C LYS A 192 -1.72 6.55 -7.65
N THR A 193 -0.53 7.06 -7.30
CA THR A 193 -0.35 8.14 -6.32
C THR A 193 -1.05 9.44 -6.74
N HIS A 194 -1.10 9.74 -8.04
CA HIS A 194 -1.85 10.89 -8.57
C HIS A 194 -3.34 10.69 -8.33
N LEU A 195 -3.90 9.52 -8.67
CA LEU A 195 -5.30 9.18 -8.43
C LEU A 195 -5.69 9.25 -6.95
N LEU A 196 -4.87 8.71 -6.04
CA LEU A 196 -5.10 8.80 -4.59
C LEU A 196 -5.11 10.25 -4.09
N ARG A 197 -4.13 11.07 -4.51
CA ARG A 197 -4.02 12.47 -4.10
C ARG A 197 -5.13 13.34 -4.70
N ALA A 198 -5.49 13.13 -5.97
CA ALA A 198 -6.61 13.80 -6.62
C ALA A 198 -7.95 13.45 -5.97
N CYS A 199 -8.15 12.16 -5.62
CA CYS A 199 -9.32 11.72 -4.84
C CYS A 199 -9.39 12.43 -3.48
N ALA A 200 -8.28 12.47 -2.74
CA ALA A 200 -8.20 13.15 -1.45
C ALA A 200 -8.49 14.67 -1.56
N ALA A 201 -7.87 15.35 -2.52
CA ALA A 201 -8.08 16.78 -2.77
C ALA A 201 -9.54 17.08 -3.12
N ARG A 202 -10.09 16.37 -4.11
CA ARG A 202 -11.47 16.55 -4.58
C ARG A 202 -12.51 16.23 -3.51
N PHE A 203 -12.25 15.22 -2.65
CA PHE A 203 -13.12 14.91 -1.51
C PHE A 203 -13.13 16.05 -0.49
N GLN A 204 -11.97 16.64 -0.19
CA GLN A 204 -11.86 17.81 0.71
C GLN A 204 -12.52 19.06 0.11
N GLU A 205 -12.36 19.30 -1.20
CA GLU A 205 -13.02 20.41 -1.91
C GLU A 205 -14.56 20.30 -1.84
N LYS A 206 -15.12 19.12 -2.14
CA LYS A 206 -16.57 18.90 -2.03
C LYS A 206 -17.06 18.92 -0.57
N ARG A 207 -16.19 18.59 0.39
CA ARG A 207 -16.53 18.50 1.82
C ARG A 207 -15.50 19.24 2.69
N PRO A 208 -15.52 20.59 2.74
CA PRO A 208 -14.47 21.38 3.41
C PRO A 208 -14.26 21.05 4.90
N GLY A 209 -15.30 20.57 5.59
CA GLY A 209 -15.23 20.15 7.00
C GLY A 209 -14.82 18.69 7.23
N ALA A 210 -14.59 17.90 6.18
CA ALA A 210 -14.22 16.50 6.30
C ALA A 210 -12.76 16.32 6.77
N VAL A 211 -12.50 15.22 7.44
CA VAL A 211 -11.17 14.80 7.89
C VAL A 211 -10.59 13.80 6.88
N VAL A 212 -9.80 14.31 5.93
CA VAL A 212 -9.11 13.49 4.93
C VAL A 212 -7.66 13.20 5.38
N ARG A 213 -7.23 11.94 5.27
CA ARG A 213 -5.86 11.51 5.60
C ARG A 213 -5.23 10.73 4.44
N TYR A 214 -4.24 11.33 3.79
CA TYR A 214 -3.30 10.60 2.92
C TYR A 214 -2.05 10.19 3.72
N THR A 215 -1.60 8.95 3.54
CA THR A 215 -0.34 8.42 4.09
C THR A 215 0.24 7.35 3.18
N THR A 216 1.54 7.07 3.29
CA THR A 216 2.15 5.86 2.70
C THR A 216 2.18 4.73 3.73
N ALA A 217 2.27 3.48 3.27
CA ALA A 217 2.47 2.33 4.14
C ALA A 217 3.72 2.44 5.03
N GLU A 218 4.79 3.05 4.52
CA GLU A 218 5.99 3.35 5.29
C GLU A 218 5.74 4.38 6.39
N GLN A 219 5.08 5.51 6.06
CA GLN A 219 4.78 6.54 7.05
C GLN A 219 3.83 6.02 8.14
N PHE A 220 2.81 5.23 7.78
CA PHE A 220 1.94 4.54 8.74
C PHE A 220 2.74 3.58 9.64
N THR A 221 3.68 2.82 9.08
CA THR A 221 4.60 1.95 9.85
C THR A 221 5.39 2.77 10.87
N ASN A 222 6.02 3.85 10.43
CA ASN A 222 6.93 4.66 11.25
C ASN A 222 6.18 5.38 12.37
N GLU A 223 5.03 5.99 12.07
CA GLU A 223 4.17 6.62 13.09
C GLU A 223 3.63 5.59 14.10
N PHE A 224 3.28 4.37 13.67
CA PHE A 224 2.86 3.30 14.58
C PHE A 224 3.99 2.87 15.52
N ILE A 225 5.20 2.62 15.00
CA ILE A 225 6.37 2.25 15.81
C ILE A 225 6.70 3.35 16.83
N GLN A 226 6.66 4.62 16.43
CA GLN A 226 6.86 5.74 17.35
C GLN A 226 5.76 5.82 18.41
N ALA A 227 4.49 5.62 18.04
CA ALA A 227 3.37 5.62 18.98
C ALA A 227 3.46 4.48 20.00
N VAL A 228 3.89 3.28 19.59
CA VAL A 228 4.15 2.15 20.51
C VAL A 228 5.31 2.48 21.45
N ARG A 229 6.46 2.92 20.93
CA ARG A 229 7.65 3.27 21.75
C ARG A 229 7.36 4.35 22.78
N ASN A 230 6.52 5.33 22.44
CA ASN A 230 6.21 6.48 23.30
C ASN A 230 4.96 6.27 24.17
N GLY A 231 4.30 5.10 24.13
CA GLY A 231 3.05 4.84 24.87
C GLY A 231 1.83 5.64 24.39
N ARG A 232 1.85 6.15 23.14
CA ARG A 232 0.82 7.03 22.55
C ARG A 232 -0.03 6.35 21.48
N VAL A 233 -0.22 5.02 21.57
CA VAL A 233 -0.98 4.24 20.58
C VAL A 233 -2.41 4.78 20.39
N ASP A 234 -3.07 5.25 21.45
CA ASP A 234 -4.43 5.80 21.32
C ASP A 234 -4.48 7.20 20.70
N GLN A 235 -3.35 7.91 20.61
CA GLN A 235 -3.23 9.12 19.78
C GLN A 235 -3.14 8.72 18.30
N PHE A 236 -2.29 7.75 17.96
CA PHE A 236 -2.19 7.17 16.62
C PHE A 236 -3.55 6.65 16.11
N ARG A 237 -4.26 5.87 16.93
CA ARG A 237 -5.61 5.38 16.61
C ARG A 237 -6.61 6.50 16.34
N ARG A 238 -6.59 7.57 17.13
CA ARG A 238 -7.45 8.75 16.91
C ARG A 238 -7.15 9.42 15.56
N ILE A 239 -5.88 9.55 15.19
CA ILE A 239 -5.46 10.16 13.91
C ILE A 239 -5.90 9.33 12.71
N TYR A 240 -5.85 7.99 12.79
CA TYR A 240 -6.10 7.11 11.65
C TYR A 240 -7.50 6.52 11.54
N ARG A 241 -8.27 6.47 12.63
CA ARG A 241 -9.61 5.86 12.65
C ARG A 241 -10.75 6.88 12.55
N ARG A 242 -10.55 8.12 13.02
CA ARG A 242 -11.55 9.20 12.94
C ARG A 242 -11.33 10.04 11.68
N VAL A 243 -11.54 9.43 10.52
CA VAL A 243 -11.33 10.05 9.19
C VAL A 243 -12.51 9.72 8.28
N ASP A 244 -12.97 10.71 7.50
CA ASP A 244 -14.02 10.53 6.49
C ASP A 244 -13.46 9.88 5.22
N LEU A 245 -12.16 10.05 4.96
CA LEU A 245 -11.43 9.39 3.88
C LEU A 245 -9.99 9.06 4.31
N LEU A 246 -9.63 7.77 4.24
CA LEU A 246 -8.27 7.26 4.38
C LEU A 246 -7.71 6.86 3.02
N CYS A 247 -6.68 7.57 2.55
CA CYS A 247 -5.88 7.22 1.39
C CYS A 247 -4.54 6.62 1.82
N LEU A 248 -4.27 5.37 1.43
CA LEU A 248 -3.10 4.61 1.82
C LEU A 248 -2.30 4.16 0.59
N ASP A 249 -1.20 4.86 0.33
CA ASP A 249 -0.29 4.57 -0.79
C ASP A 249 0.69 3.45 -0.45
N ASP A 250 1.25 2.82 -1.49
CA ASP A 250 2.38 1.88 -1.38
C ASP A 250 2.16 0.66 -0.44
N VAL A 251 0.96 0.07 -0.42
CA VAL A 251 0.56 -1.02 0.51
C VAL A 251 1.51 -2.24 0.51
N HIS A 252 2.17 -2.53 -0.62
CA HIS A 252 3.19 -3.59 -0.71
C HIS A 252 4.34 -3.47 0.32
N PHE A 253 4.63 -2.27 0.83
CA PHE A 253 5.62 -2.05 1.90
C PHE A 253 5.19 -2.56 3.30
N PHE A 254 3.99 -3.13 3.47
CA PHE A 254 3.62 -3.86 4.69
C PHE A 254 4.19 -5.29 4.77
N THR A 255 4.83 -5.77 3.70
CA THR A 255 5.53 -7.06 3.63
C THR A 255 6.37 -7.35 4.88
N SER A 256 6.15 -8.49 5.54
CA SER A 256 6.85 -8.93 6.78
C SER A 256 6.67 -8.07 8.04
N LYS A 257 5.75 -7.10 8.07
CA LYS A 257 5.51 -6.21 9.23
C LYS A 257 4.24 -6.60 10.02
N GLU A 258 4.23 -7.79 10.61
CA GLU A 258 3.02 -8.41 11.21
C GLU A 258 2.25 -7.52 12.20
N ALA A 259 2.95 -6.87 13.15
CA ALA A 259 2.31 -5.98 14.12
C ALA A 259 1.65 -4.76 13.45
N THR A 260 2.29 -4.18 12.43
CA THR A 260 1.74 -3.07 11.65
C THR A 260 0.58 -3.51 10.77
N GLN A 261 0.65 -4.70 10.18
CA GLN A 261 -0.46 -5.30 9.43
C GLN A 261 -1.69 -5.53 10.33
N ALA A 262 -1.50 -5.98 11.57
CA ALA A 262 -2.59 -6.15 12.54
C ALA A 262 -3.24 -4.82 12.93
N GLU A 263 -2.45 -3.76 13.18
CA GLU A 263 -3.01 -2.43 13.47
C GLU A 263 -3.67 -1.79 12.23
N LEU A 264 -3.15 -2.04 11.02
CA LEU A 264 -3.81 -1.64 9.77
C LEU A 264 -5.17 -2.34 9.62
N LEU A 265 -5.26 -3.65 9.88
CA LEU A 265 -6.51 -4.40 9.83
C LEU A 265 -7.56 -3.81 10.78
N HIS A 266 -7.18 -3.47 12.01
CA HIS A 266 -8.06 -2.82 12.97
C HIS A 266 -8.42 -1.38 12.59
N THR A 267 -7.53 -0.67 11.90
CA THR A 267 -7.77 0.69 11.40
C THR A 267 -8.77 0.67 10.24
N PHE A 268 -8.57 -0.22 9.27
CA PHE A 268 -9.47 -0.45 8.15
C PHE A 268 -10.90 -0.77 8.62
N ASP A 269 -11.03 -1.70 9.58
CA ASP A 269 -12.34 -2.06 10.15
C ASP A 269 -13.00 -0.88 10.87
N ALA A 270 -12.25 -0.11 11.66
CA ALA A 270 -12.79 1.04 12.38
C ALA A 270 -13.28 2.15 11.42
N VAL A 271 -12.48 2.52 10.42
CA VAL A 271 -12.86 3.53 9.42
C VAL A 271 -14.14 3.11 8.67
N GLY A 272 -14.23 1.84 8.25
CA GLY A 272 -15.42 1.32 7.58
C GLY A 272 -16.67 1.26 8.46
N ILE A 273 -16.53 0.95 9.76
CA ILE A 273 -17.63 0.95 10.73
C ILE A 273 -18.14 2.38 11.00
N ASP A 274 -17.24 3.34 11.11
CA ASP A 274 -17.55 4.76 11.34
C ASP A 274 -18.09 5.46 10.06
N GLY A 275 -18.20 4.75 8.94
CA GLY A 275 -18.74 5.24 7.66
C GLY A 275 -17.71 5.97 6.78
N GLY A 276 -16.45 6.03 7.20
CA GLY A 276 -15.35 6.59 6.44
C GLY A 276 -14.97 5.73 5.23
N ARG A 277 -14.45 6.38 4.18
CA ARG A 277 -14.05 5.73 2.93
C ARG A 277 -12.59 5.35 2.96
N VAL A 278 -12.22 4.28 2.26
CA VAL A 278 -10.83 3.81 2.15
C VAL A 278 -10.44 3.64 0.69
N VAL A 279 -9.32 4.24 0.31
CA VAL A 279 -8.68 4.08 -1.01
C VAL A 279 -7.24 3.68 -0.80
N MET A 280 -6.82 2.58 -1.43
CA MET A 280 -5.49 2.01 -1.31
C MET A 280 -4.81 1.95 -2.67
N ALA A 281 -3.48 2.01 -2.69
CA ALA A 281 -2.66 1.75 -3.87
C ALA A 281 -1.51 0.78 -3.56
N SER A 282 -1.14 -0.03 -4.54
CA SER A 282 -0.02 -0.97 -4.47
C SER A 282 0.61 -1.21 -5.85
N ASP A 283 1.89 -1.54 -5.91
CA ASP A 283 2.53 -1.97 -7.16
C ASP A 283 2.10 -3.40 -7.56
N GLU A 284 1.65 -4.20 -6.59
CA GLU A 284 1.26 -5.61 -6.71
C GLU A 284 -0.23 -5.82 -6.35
N HIS A 285 -0.91 -6.79 -6.97
CA HIS A 285 -2.29 -7.17 -6.63
C HIS A 285 -2.37 -7.72 -5.17
N PRO A 286 -3.49 -7.56 -4.42
CA PRO A 286 -3.57 -8.01 -3.02
C PRO A 286 -3.12 -9.45 -2.74
N LYS A 287 -3.35 -10.38 -3.67
CA LYS A 287 -2.92 -11.79 -3.57
C LYS A 287 -1.45 -12.04 -3.88
N GLU A 288 -0.78 -11.09 -4.53
CA GLU A 288 0.62 -11.18 -4.96
C GLU A 288 1.58 -10.59 -3.92
N ILE A 289 1.10 -9.64 -3.09
CA ILE A 289 1.90 -8.98 -2.05
C ILE A 289 2.50 -10.02 -1.09
N ALA A 290 3.82 -10.15 -1.16
CA ALA A 290 4.56 -11.14 -0.39
C ALA A 290 4.35 -10.98 1.12
N LYS A 291 3.97 -12.07 1.81
CA LYS A 291 3.78 -12.10 3.27
C LYS A 291 2.80 -11.03 3.79
N LEU A 292 1.76 -10.72 3.01
CA LEU A 292 0.58 -10.04 3.50
C LEU A 292 -0.35 -11.05 4.20
N SER A 293 -0.90 -10.69 5.35
CA SER A 293 -1.79 -11.59 6.10
C SER A 293 -3.09 -11.86 5.33
N GLU A 294 -3.56 -13.11 5.35
CA GLU A 294 -4.78 -13.54 4.66
C GLU A 294 -6.01 -12.70 5.05
N ARG A 295 -6.03 -12.19 6.29
CA ARG A 295 -7.08 -11.29 6.79
C ARG A 295 -7.10 -9.95 6.05
N LEU A 296 -5.93 -9.34 5.80
CA LEU A 296 -5.84 -8.12 4.98
C LEU A 296 -6.19 -8.42 3.52
N VAL A 297 -5.67 -9.53 2.95
CA VAL A 297 -6.01 -9.95 1.59
C VAL A 297 -7.53 -10.11 1.44
N SER A 298 -8.19 -10.81 2.36
CA SER A 298 -9.65 -11.00 2.37
C SER A 298 -10.41 -9.66 2.39
N ARG A 299 -9.95 -8.69 3.19
CA ARG A 299 -10.59 -7.37 3.29
C ARG A 299 -10.37 -6.51 2.05
N PHE A 300 -9.20 -6.56 1.44
CA PHE A 300 -8.90 -5.86 0.20
C PHE A 300 -9.68 -6.46 -0.99
N MET A 301 -9.78 -7.79 -1.05
CA MET A 301 -10.55 -8.52 -2.06
C MET A 301 -12.07 -8.39 -1.91
N ALA A 302 -12.57 -8.02 -0.72
CA ALA A 302 -13.99 -7.73 -0.49
C ALA A 302 -14.40 -6.32 -0.97
N GLY A 303 -13.43 -5.47 -1.31
CA GLY A 303 -13.65 -4.16 -1.93
C GLY A 303 -13.57 -4.21 -3.47
N ALA A 304 -13.54 -3.03 -4.09
CA ALA A 304 -13.32 -2.88 -5.52
C ALA A 304 -11.81 -2.90 -5.83
N VAL A 305 -11.30 -4.05 -6.29
CA VAL A 305 -9.92 -4.19 -6.78
C VAL A 305 -9.86 -3.74 -8.24
N VAL A 306 -9.07 -2.71 -8.53
CA VAL A 306 -9.00 -2.07 -9.84
C VAL A 306 -7.56 -2.03 -10.34
N LYS A 307 -7.33 -2.62 -11.52
CA LYS A 307 -6.04 -2.56 -12.20
C LYS A 307 -5.90 -1.23 -12.95
N VAL A 308 -4.73 -0.61 -12.81
CA VAL A 308 -4.25 0.47 -13.67
C VAL A 308 -3.18 -0.12 -14.57
N GLU A 309 -3.32 0.05 -15.88
CA GLU A 309 -2.46 -0.58 -16.88
C GLU A 309 -1.49 0.43 -17.52
N MET A 310 -0.56 -0.07 -18.33
CA MET A 310 0.33 0.77 -19.11
C MET A 310 -0.46 1.59 -20.14
N PRO A 311 -0.15 2.88 -20.34
CA PRO A 311 -0.81 3.70 -21.35
C PRO A 311 -0.67 3.14 -22.76
N GLU A 312 -1.81 3.02 -23.44
CA GLU A 312 -1.89 2.73 -24.86
C GLU A 312 -1.18 3.81 -25.71
N PRO A 313 -0.80 3.54 -26.98
CA PRO A 313 -0.07 4.51 -27.82
C PRO A 313 -0.70 5.92 -27.84
N ASP A 314 -2.02 5.99 -28.05
CA ASP A 314 -2.78 7.24 -28.10
C ASP A 314 -2.71 8.03 -26.78
N LEU A 315 -2.70 7.32 -25.64
CA LEU A 315 -2.56 7.93 -24.32
C LEU A 315 -1.12 8.36 -24.06
N ARG A 316 -0.12 7.59 -24.52
CA ARG A 316 1.30 7.98 -24.41
C ARG A 316 1.58 9.28 -25.16
N LEU A 317 1.08 9.45 -26.39
CA LEU A 317 1.26 10.70 -27.14
C LEU A 317 0.62 11.91 -26.42
N LYS A 318 -0.60 11.75 -25.90
CA LYS A 318 -1.27 12.78 -25.10
C LYS A 318 -0.53 13.11 -23.81
N LEU A 319 0.04 12.11 -23.14
CA LEU A 319 0.87 12.30 -21.95
C LEU A 319 2.18 13.03 -22.27
N VAL A 320 2.86 12.69 -23.38
CA VAL A 320 4.05 13.41 -23.86
C VAL A 320 3.73 14.88 -24.07
N GLY A 321 2.69 15.20 -24.85
CA GLY A 321 2.31 16.59 -25.13
C GLY A 321 1.91 17.35 -23.86
N HIS A 322 1.10 16.76 -22.98
CA HIS A 322 0.70 17.39 -21.72
C HIS A 322 1.89 17.66 -20.79
N LEU A 323 2.80 16.68 -20.62
CA LEU A 323 3.98 16.81 -19.77
C LEU A 323 5.01 17.78 -20.36
N ALA A 324 5.18 17.81 -21.69
CA ALA A 324 6.02 18.79 -22.38
C ALA A 324 5.48 20.22 -22.19
N HIS A 325 4.18 20.43 -22.41
CA HIS A 325 3.53 21.72 -22.21
C HIS A 325 3.66 22.21 -20.75
N ARG A 326 3.44 21.32 -19.76
CA ARG A 326 3.64 21.65 -18.33
C ARG A 326 5.08 22.05 -17.96
N ARG A 327 6.06 21.72 -18.80
CA ARG A 327 7.48 22.09 -18.64
C ARG A 327 7.86 23.34 -19.44
N GLY A 328 6.95 23.89 -20.24
CA GLY A 328 7.26 24.95 -21.19
C GLY A 328 8.08 24.49 -22.40
N LEU A 329 8.07 23.18 -22.72
CA LEU A 329 8.78 22.64 -23.88
C LEU A 329 7.89 22.76 -25.12
N SER A 330 8.39 23.48 -26.13
CA SER A 330 7.80 23.49 -27.46
C SER A 330 8.42 22.36 -28.28
N ILE A 331 7.69 21.26 -28.49
CA ILE A 331 8.17 20.05 -29.17
C ILE A 331 7.28 19.78 -30.39
N ASP A 332 7.90 19.47 -31.52
CA ASP A 332 7.17 19.13 -32.75
C ASP A 332 6.38 17.83 -32.63
N GLU A 333 5.29 17.70 -33.39
CA GLU A 333 4.45 16.50 -33.40
C GLU A 333 5.25 15.22 -33.68
N ALA A 334 6.03 15.18 -34.77
CA ALA A 334 6.90 14.04 -35.09
C ALA A 334 7.98 13.75 -34.01
N ALA A 335 8.38 14.77 -33.24
CA ALA A 335 9.32 14.61 -32.14
C ALA A 335 8.62 14.08 -30.87
N MET A 336 7.37 14.51 -30.60
CA MET A 336 6.51 13.94 -29.57
C MET A 336 6.12 12.49 -29.86
N GLU A 337 5.82 12.16 -31.12
CA GLU A 337 5.58 10.78 -31.57
C GLU A 337 6.81 9.90 -31.33
N LEU A 338 8.01 10.37 -31.66
CA LEU A 338 9.24 9.62 -31.40
C LEU A 338 9.47 9.38 -29.90
N ILE A 339 9.19 10.36 -29.03
CA ILE A 339 9.26 10.19 -27.57
C ILE A 339 8.19 9.20 -27.09
N ALA A 340 6.96 9.30 -27.59
CA ALA A 340 5.85 8.43 -27.23
C ALA A 340 6.09 6.99 -27.67
N GLU A 341 6.62 6.78 -28.87
CA GLU A 341 7.03 5.48 -29.37
C GLU A 341 8.18 4.92 -28.51
N ARG A 342 9.24 5.72 -28.30
CA ARG A 342 10.43 5.30 -27.55
C ARG A 342 10.09 4.94 -26.11
N SER A 343 9.16 5.65 -25.46
CA SER A 343 8.74 5.36 -24.08
C SER A 343 8.07 4.00 -23.94
N GLY A 344 7.35 3.53 -24.97
CA GLY A 344 6.72 2.20 -24.97
C GLY A 344 7.68 1.05 -25.32
N ARG A 345 8.82 1.34 -25.92
CA ARG A 345 9.91 0.37 -26.09
C ARG A 345 10.71 0.32 -24.79
N SER A 346 10.78 -0.84 -24.12
CA SER A 346 11.58 -1.00 -22.89
C SER A 346 12.95 -0.34 -23.01
N VAL A 347 13.21 0.65 -22.15
CA VAL A 347 14.47 1.38 -22.14
C VAL A 347 15.50 0.55 -21.38
N GLY A 348 16.05 -0.42 -22.10
CA GLY A 348 17.01 -1.41 -21.64
C GLY A 348 16.66 -2.81 -22.13
N SER A 349 17.65 -3.53 -22.67
CA SER A 349 17.49 -4.93 -23.12
C SER A 349 17.26 -5.94 -21.98
N LEU A 350 17.05 -5.48 -20.74
CA LEU A 350 16.73 -6.30 -19.58
C LEU A 350 15.40 -5.85 -18.93
N GLY A 351 14.29 -6.04 -19.64
CA GLY A 351 12.94 -6.20 -19.07
C GLY A 351 12.39 -5.08 -18.16
N GLY A 352 12.99 -3.89 -18.14
CA GLY A 352 12.65 -2.82 -17.20
C GLY A 352 11.59 -1.86 -17.73
N PHE A 353 10.42 -1.85 -17.09
CA PHE A 353 9.45 -0.74 -16.90
C PHE A 353 9.10 0.21 -18.09
N GLY A 354 9.38 -0.20 -19.33
CA GLY A 354 8.91 0.48 -20.54
C GLY A 354 7.41 0.72 -20.50
N GLY A 355 6.99 1.86 -21.03
CA GLY A 355 5.59 2.28 -21.13
C GLY A 355 5.04 3.04 -19.92
N SER A 356 5.76 3.15 -18.80
CA SER A 356 5.25 3.90 -17.64
C SER A 356 5.23 5.42 -17.87
N VAL A 357 4.40 6.17 -17.10
CA VAL A 357 4.38 7.64 -17.17
C VAL A 357 5.71 8.23 -16.70
N ARG A 358 6.37 7.59 -15.73
CA ARG A 358 7.72 7.97 -15.28
C ARG A 358 8.78 7.83 -16.37
N GLU A 359 8.62 6.86 -17.28
CA GLU A 359 9.51 6.72 -18.44
C GLU A 359 9.35 7.92 -19.39
N ILE A 360 8.12 8.34 -19.65
CA ILE A 360 7.83 9.57 -20.42
C ILE A 360 8.46 10.80 -19.75
N GLU A 361 8.31 10.95 -18.43
CA GLU A 361 8.95 12.04 -17.67
C GLU A 361 10.48 11.97 -17.74
N GLY A 362 11.07 10.78 -17.73
CA GLY A 362 12.51 10.54 -17.86
C GLY A 362 13.05 10.94 -19.22
N LEU A 363 12.41 10.50 -20.30
CA LEU A 363 12.77 10.89 -21.67
C LEU A 363 12.60 12.41 -21.89
N LEU A 364 11.54 13.02 -21.34
CA LEU A 364 11.34 14.47 -21.39
C LEU A 364 12.39 15.23 -20.57
N ASN A 365 12.84 14.72 -19.41
CA ASN A 365 13.98 15.30 -18.68
C ASN A 365 15.26 15.30 -19.53
N GLN A 366 15.51 14.19 -20.24
CA GLN A 366 16.71 14.02 -21.07
C GLN A 366 16.68 14.95 -22.30
N VAL A 367 15.52 15.11 -22.94
CA VAL A 367 15.31 16.05 -24.04
C VAL A 367 15.43 17.51 -23.59
N ASP A 368 14.80 17.88 -22.47
CA ASP A 368 14.90 19.23 -21.86
C ASP A 368 16.34 19.60 -21.50
N ALA A 369 17.07 18.67 -20.87
CA ALA A 369 18.48 18.86 -20.54
C ALA A 369 19.35 19.11 -21.78
N VAL A 370 19.15 18.34 -22.86
CA VAL A 370 19.92 18.53 -24.11
C VAL A 370 19.54 19.81 -24.83
N ALA A 371 18.25 20.20 -24.85
CA ALA A 371 17.79 21.44 -25.46
C ALA A 371 18.31 22.70 -24.76
N ARG A 372 18.60 22.62 -23.45
CA ARG A 372 19.25 23.69 -22.67
C ARG A 372 20.77 23.69 -22.80
N LEU A 373 21.39 22.52 -22.91
CA LEU A 373 22.85 22.38 -22.98
C LEU A 373 23.42 22.64 -24.38
N LEU A 374 22.63 22.38 -25.43
CA LEU A 374 23.00 22.57 -26.84
C LEU A 374 21.91 23.36 -27.59
N PRO A 375 21.72 24.67 -27.29
CA PRO A 375 20.65 25.47 -27.87
C PRO A 375 20.70 25.55 -29.41
N GLU A 376 21.89 25.39 -30.00
CA GLU A 376 22.16 25.38 -31.44
C GLU A 376 21.55 24.17 -32.18
N LEU A 377 20.97 23.20 -31.45
CA LEU A 377 20.23 22.06 -32.02
C LEU A 377 18.71 22.26 -32.02
N ASN A 378 18.21 23.33 -31.37
CA ASN A 378 16.81 23.72 -31.50
C ASN A 378 16.58 24.30 -32.91
N GLN A 379 15.32 24.35 -33.33
CA GLN A 379 14.93 25.08 -34.54
C GLN A 379 15.10 26.59 -34.34
N GLU A 380 15.10 27.35 -35.43
CA GLU A 380 15.28 28.81 -35.42
C GLU A 380 14.23 29.55 -34.57
N ASP A 381 13.03 28.97 -34.42
CA ASP A 381 11.94 29.47 -33.57
C ASP A 381 11.96 28.91 -32.13
N GLY A 382 13.02 28.19 -31.76
CA GLY A 382 13.19 27.56 -30.45
C GLY A 382 12.48 26.23 -30.25
N ARG A 383 11.84 25.65 -31.29
CA ARG A 383 11.18 24.33 -31.18
C ARG A 383 12.18 23.17 -31.14
N ILE A 384 11.83 22.16 -30.35
CA ILE A 384 12.57 20.90 -30.25
C ILE A 384 12.13 19.96 -31.37
N GLY A 385 12.98 19.82 -32.38
CA GLY A 385 12.78 18.92 -33.51
C GLY A 385 13.25 17.48 -33.28
N VAL A 386 12.94 16.61 -34.25
CA VAL A 386 13.27 15.17 -34.23
C VAL A 386 14.77 14.92 -34.06
N MET A 387 15.64 15.74 -34.67
CA MET A 387 17.10 15.59 -34.58
C MET A 387 17.62 15.73 -33.15
N LEU A 388 17.13 16.72 -32.41
CA LEU A 388 17.52 16.92 -31.01
C LEU A 388 17.05 15.76 -30.15
N VAL A 389 15.80 15.30 -30.32
CA VAL A 389 15.28 14.12 -29.63
C VAL A 389 16.11 12.87 -29.94
N ARG A 390 16.50 12.64 -31.19
CA ARG A 390 17.36 11.49 -31.55
C ARG A 390 18.71 11.55 -30.84
N LYS A 391 19.39 12.70 -30.88
CA LYS A 391 20.66 12.90 -30.17
C LYS A 391 20.50 12.73 -28.67
N ALA A 392 19.48 13.33 -28.08
CA ALA A 392 19.20 13.26 -26.65
C ALA A 392 18.95 11.83 -26.19
N LEU A 393 18.16 11.06 -26.93
CA LEU A 393 17.81 9.67 -26.60
C LEU A 393 18.83 8.63 -27.11
N GLY A 394 19.97 9.07 -27.65
CA GLY A 394 21.05 8.19 -28.13
C GLY A 394 20.68 7.34 -29.36
N LEU A 395 19.76 7.83 -30.19
CA LEU A 395 19.21 7.15 -31.38
C LEU A 395 19.96 7.49 -32.68
N ASP A 396 21.04 8.27 -32.60
CA ASP A 396 21.90 8.61 -33.75
C ASP A 396 22.83 7.45 -34.11
N GLU A 397 22.29 6.44 -34.81
CA GLU A 397 23.09 5.35 -35.42
C GLU A 397 24.03 5.85 -36.52
N THR A 398 23.84 7.09 -37.00
CA THR A 398 24.64 7.75 -38.03
C THR A 398 25.94 8.36 -37.51
N SER A 399 26.18 8.40 -36.19
CA SER A 399 27.48 8.81 -35.63
C SER A 399 28.52 7.68 -35.65
N ARG A 400 28.73 7.06 -36.82
CA ARG A 400 30.09 6.67 -37.22
C ARG A 400 30.78 7.96 -37.68
N PRO A 401 31.81 8.46 -36.98
CA PRO A 401 32.52 9.64 -37.48
C PRO A 401 33.23 9.26 -38.78
N ALA A 402 32.74 9.80 -39.90
CA ALA A 402 33.43 9.74 -41.18
C ALA A 402 34.70 10.60 -41.10
N GLY A 403 35.77 10.04 -40.51
CA GLY A 403 37.04 10.74 -40.25
C GLY A 403 37.80 10.30 -39.00
N ALA A 404 37.21 9.51 -38.08
CA ALA A 404 37.95 8.96 -36.95
C ALA A 404 38.63 7.64 -37.33
N GLY A 405 39.96 7.61 -37.30
CA GLY A 405 40.76 6.42 -37.62
C GLY A 405 40.50 5.22 -36.70
N PRO A 406 40.95 4.00 -37.10
CA PRO A 406 40.67 2.75 -36.40
C PRO A 406 41.40 2.68 -35.04
N GLY A 407 40.81 3.27 -34.01
CA GLY A 407 41.34 3.24 -32.63
C GLY A 407 40.44 3.92 -31.60
N ALA A 408 39.76 5.01 -31.96
CA ALA A 408 38.91 5.76 -31.03
C ALA A 408 37.47 5.21 -30.96
N ARG A 409 37.28 4.00 -30.39
CA ARG A 409 35.95 3.56 -29.94
C ARG A 409 35.50 4.51 -28.83
N ILE A 410 34.44 5.29 -29.04
CA ILE A 410 33.71 5.93 -27.96
C ILE A 410 33.13 4.80 -27.10
N ARG A 411 33.84 4.47 -26.01
CA ARG A 411 33.44 3.39 -25.11
C ARG A 411 32.14 3.80 -24.43
N ARG A 412 31.02 3.19 -24.85
CA ARG A 412 29.79 3.18 -24.05
C ARG A 412 30.17 2.75 -22.63
N PRO A 413 29.68 3.41 -21.57
CA PRO A 413 29.95 2.96 -20.22
C PRO A 413 29.47 1.52 -20.08
N ILE A 414 30.35 0.62 -19.65
CA ILE A 414 30.00 -0.79 -19.47
C ILE A 414 29.04 -0.82 -18.28
N THR A 415 27.79 -1.20 -18.53
CA THR A 415 26.76 -1.28 -17.50
C THR A 415 26.59 -2.73 -17.04
N ALA A 416 26.01 -2.96 -15.85
CA ALA A 416 25.76 -4.33 -15.38
C ALA A 416 24.83 -5.11 -16.34
N GLU A 417 23.97 -4.42 -17.07
CA GLU A 417 23.06 -5.01 -18.06
C GLU A 417 23.85 -5.62 -19.23
N VAL A 418 24.88 -4.93 -19.73
CA VAL A 418 25.79 -5.45 -20.77
C VAL A 418 26.54 -6.67 -20.24
N ILE A 419 27.03 -6.60 -18.99
CA ILE A 419 27.78 -7.69 -18.35
C ILE A 419 26.90 -8.93 -18.17
N VAL A 420 25.67 -8.77 -17.68
CA VAL A 420 24.70 -9.87 -17.51
C VAL A 420 24.36 -10.49 -18.86
N GLY A 421 24.04 -9.67 -19.87
CA GLY A 421 23.68 -10.15 -21.21
C GLY A 421 24.79 -10.95 -21.88
N GLU A 422 26.03 -10.45 -21.83
CA GLU A 422 27.18 -11.12 -22.44
C GLU A 422 27.55 -12.41 -21.70
N VAL A 423 27.59 -12.40 -20.36
CA VAL A 423 27.88 -13.61 -19.56
C VAL A 423 26.81 -14.70 -19.78
N CYS A 424 25.53 -14.32 -19.88
CA CYS A 424 24.45 -15.29 -20.12
C CYS A 424 24.53 -15.88 -21.53
N ARG A 425 24.83 -15.07 -22.55
CA ARG A 425 25.05 -15.51 -23.94
C ARG A 425 26.23 -16.48 -24.02
N GLU A 426 27.39 -16.05 -23.54
CA GLU A 426 28.64 -16.81 -23.63
C GLU A 426 28.58 -18.14 -22.85
N LEU A 427 27.90 -18.20 -21.70
CA LEU A 427 27.69 -19.46 -20.99
C LEU A 427 26.49 -20.28 -21.48
N SER A 428 25.69 -19.79 -22.44
CA SER A 428 24.42 -20.42 -22.85
C SER A 428 23.52 -20.72 -21.64
N VAL A 429 23.19 -19.64 -20.90
CA VAL A 429 22.29 -19.62 -19.74
C VAL A 429 21.12 -18.72 -20.08
N ASP A 430 19.89 -19.22 -19.90
CA ASP A 430 18.70 -18.37 -20.07
C ASP A 430 18.63 -17.28 -18.99
N LEU A 431 18.18 -16.09 -19.37
CA LEU A 431 18.09 -14.95 -18.47
C LEU A 431 17.08 -15.18 -17.33
N THR A 432 15.98 -15.88 -17.59
CA THR A 432 14.99 -16.20 -16.55
C THR A 432 15.56 -17.16 -15.51
N ASP A 433 16.38 -18.13 -15.92
CA ASP A 433 17.14 -19.02 -15.02
C ASP A 433 18.22 -18.25 -14.24
N PHE A 434 18.92 -17.32 -14.89
CA PHE A 434 19.90 -16.45 -14.25
C PHE A 434 19.28 -15.61 -13.14
N MET A 435 18.12 -14.99 -13.39
CA MET A 435 17.37 -14.20 -12.40
C MET A 435 16.65 -15.09 -11.36
N GLY A 436 16.24 -16.29 -11.75
CA GLY A 436 15.50 -17.25 -10.91
C GLY A 436 16.29 -17.78 -9.71
N LYS A 437 15.67 -18.63 -8.87
CA LYS A 437 16.32 -19.20 -7.66
C LYS A 437 17.15 -20.46 -7.95
N GLY A 438 17.22 -20.91 -9.19
CA GLY A 438 17.91 -22.13 -9.62
C GLY A 438 19.39 -22.16 -9.23
N ARG A 439 19.87 -23.34 -8.77
CA ARG A 439 21.25 -23.57 -8.29
C ARG A 439 22.11 -24.41 -9.25
N HIS A 440 21.69 -24.54 -10.51
CA HIS A 440 22.43 -25.30 -11.52
C HIS A 440 23.87 -24.75 -11.68
N LYS A 441 24.87 -25.63 -11.82
CA LYS A 441 26.31 -25.27 -11.70
C LYS A 441 26.70 -24.12 -12.64
N ARG A 442 26.27 -24.18 -13.89
CA ARG A 442 26.44 -23.15 -14.94
C ARG A 442 25.88 -21.78 -14.55
N VAL A 443 24.67 -21.75 -13.99
CA VAL A 443 24.00 -20.51 -13.56
C VAL A 443 24.69 -19.93 -12.31
N VAL A 444 25.22 -20.80 -11.44
CA VAL A 444 26.03 -20.40 -10.29
C VAL A 444 27.39 -19.83 -10.71
N LEU A 445 27.98 -20.34 -11.79
CA LEU A 445 29.19 -19.78 -12.41
C LEU A 445 28.90 -18.42 -13.06
N ALA A 446 27.86 -18.31 -13.89
CA ALA A 446 27.43 -17.07 -14.52
C ALA A 446 27.25 -15.93 -13.50
N ARG A 447 26.56 -16.20 -12.37
CA ARG A 447 26.38 -15.20 -11.30
C ARG A 447 27.70 -14.81 -10.63
N SER A 448 28.64 -15.74 -10.47
CA SER A 448 29.99 -15.42 -9.97
C SER A 448 30.77 -14.53 -10.95
N LEU A 449 30.73 -14.83 -12.26
CA LEU A 449 31.35 -14.02 -13.30
C LEU A 449 30.78 -12.60 -13.33
N VAL A 450 29.45 -12.45 -13.42
CA VAL A 450 28.78 -11.13 -13.40
C VAL A 450 29.18 -10.34 -12.15
N SER A 451 29.20 -10.97 -10.98
CA SER A 451 29.55 -10.32 -9.70
C SER A 451 30.97 -9.75 -9.72
N SER A 452 31.97 -10.51 -10.19
CA SER A 452 33.37 -10.06 -10.26
C SER A 452 33.59 -9.05 -11.39
N ILE A 453 33.06 -9.30 -12.58
CA ILE A 453 33.23 -8.41 -13.74
C ILE A 453 32.54 -7.06 -13.49
N SER A 454 31.34 -7.04 -12.90
CA SER A 454 30.65 -5.78 -12.55
C SER A 454 31.41 -4.96 -11.51
N ARG A 455 32.10 -5.60 -10.55
CA ARG A 455 32.96 -4.90 -9.59
C ARG A 455 34.27 -4.38 -10.17
N ARG A 456 34.71 -4.86 -11.34
CA ARG A 456 35.95 -4.41 -12.02
C ARG A 456 35.69 -3.42 -13.15
N LEU A 457 34.57 -3.52 -13.86
CA LEU A 457 34.25 -2.71 -15.05
C LEU A 457 33.20 -1.61 -14.80
N THR A 458 32.60 -1.56 -13.61
CA THR A 458 31.60 -0.54 -13.23
C THR A 458 31.90 0.05 -11.86
N THR A 459 31.33 1.21 -11.56
CA THR A 459 31.39 1.84 -10.22
C THR A 459 30.36 1.27 -9.22
N MET A 460 29.53 0.29 -9.63
CA MET A 460 28.37 -0.15 -8.87
C MET A 460 28.71 -0.83 -7.54
N SER A 461 27.94 -0.48 -6.51
CA SER A 461 27.99 -1.09 -5.18
C SER A 461 27.40 -2.51 -5.16
N PHE A 462 27.70 -3.29 -4.12
CA PHE A 462 27.14 -4.64 -3.97
C PHE A 462 25.59 -4.69 -3.95
N PRO A 463 24.87 -3.73 -3.33
CA PRO A 463 23.40 -3.64 -3.45
C PRO A 463 22.90 -3.31 -4.86
N GLU A 464 23.65 -2.57 -5.66
CA GLU A 464 23.30 -2.28 -7.06
C GLU A 464 23.50 -3.49 -7.96
N ILE A 465 24.64 -4.19 -7.82
CA ILE A 465 24.91 -5.43 -8.54
C ILE A 465 23.90 -6.52 -8.13
N ALA A 466 23.50 -6.59 -6.85
CA ALA A 466 22.45 -7.49 -6.41
C ALA A 466 21.12 -7.21 -7.11
N ARG A 467 20.70 -5.93 -7.18
CA ARG A 467 19.49 -5.52 -7.90
C ARG A 467 19.55 -5.87 -9.40
N ALA A 468 20.66 -5.57 -10.08
CA ALA A 468 20.86 -5.91 -11.50
C ALA A 468 20.81 -7.43 -11.78
N MET A 469 21.11 -8.27 -10.77
CA MET A 469 21.04 -9.73 -10.85
C MET A 469 19.73 -10.33 -10.30
N GLY A 470 18.70 -9.52 -10.04
CA GLY A 470 17.42 -10.00 -9.49
C GLY A 470 17.52 -10.55 -8.06
N ARG A 471 18.45 -10.02 -7.25
CA ARG A 471 18.73 -10.46 -5.88
C ARG A 471 18.49 -9.35 -4.87
N SER A 472 17.69 -9.64 -3.85
CA SER A 472 17.47 -8.76 -2.69
C SER A 472 18.61 -8.78 -1.67
N ASN A 473 19.48 -9.80 -1.68
CA ASN A 473 20.55 -9.96 -0.68
C ASN A 473 21.95 -9.81 -1.28
N HIS A 474 22.57 -8.66 -0.98
CA HIS A 474 23.92 -8.31 -1.44
C HIS A 474 25.04 -9.19 -0.83
N SER A 475 24.83 -9.84 0.32
CA SER A 475 25.85 -10.72 0.90
C SER A 475 26.10 -11.98 0.03
N THR A 476 25.09 -12.38 -0.75
CA THR A 476 25.21 -13.47 -1.73
C THR A 476 26.16 -13.08 -2.87
N ILE A 477 26.13 -11.81 -3.30
CA ILE A 477 27.00 -11.26 -4.35
C ILE A 477 28.46 -11.21 -3.86
N ILE A 478 28.69 -10.68 -2.66
CA ILE A 478 30.00 -10.64 -2.00
C ILE A 478 30.60 -12.06 -1.87
N THR A 479 29.78 -13.02 -1.46
CA THR A 479 30.21 -14.42 -1.29
C THR A 479 30.52 -15.08 -2.64
N ALA A 480 29.70 -14.84 -3.66
CA ALA A 480 29.92 -15.34 -5.01
C ALA A 480 31.19 -14.74 -5.67
N GLN A 481 31.50 -13.48 -5.38
CA GLN A 481 32.72 -12.81 -5.83
C GLN A 481 33.96 -13.43 -5.15
N LYS A 482 34.00 -13.42 -3.81
CA LYS A 482 35.13 -13.96 -3.03
C LYS A 482 35.44 -15.42 -3.37
N ARG A 483 34.40 -16.22 -3.65
CA ARG A 483 34.56 -17.61 -4.13
C ARG A 483 35.22 -17.65 -5.51
N LEU A 484 34.78 -16.84 -6.47
CA LEU A 484 35.38 -16.81 -7.80
C LEU A 484 36.82 -16.30 -7.75
N ASP A 485 37.09 -15.20 -7.05
CA ASP A 485 38.44 -14.65 -6.95
C ASP A 485 39.41 -15.65 -6.30
N ARG A 486 38.96 -16.44 -5.31
CA ARG A 486 39.73 -17.59 -4.78
C ARG A 486 39.92 -18.68 -5.83
N GLN A 487 38.86 -19.09 -6.54
CA GLN A 487 38.97 -20.12 -7.59
C GLN A 487 39.86 -19.69 -8.77
N LEU A 488 40.00 -18.39 -9.05
CA LEU A 488 40.92 -17.84 -10.04
C LEU A 488 42.37 -17.76 -9.55
N ALA A 489 42.58 -17.59 -8.25
CA ALA A 489 43.90 -17.63 -7.62
C ALA A 489 44.42 -19.07 -7.48
N ASP A 490 43.54 -19.98 -7.05
CA ASP A 490 43.80 -21.43 -6.90
C ASP A 490 43.65 -22.21 -8.23
N ASP A 491 43.58 -21.53 -9.39
CA ASP A 491 43.37 -22.17 -10.69
C ASP A 491 44.60 -22.96 -11.14
N ALA A 492 44.66 -24.22 -10.73
CA ALA A 492 45.70 -25.18 -11.08
C ALA A 492 45.62 -25.71 -12.53
N GLY A 493 45.02 -24.94 -13.45
CA GLY A 493 44.84 -25.33 -14.85
C GLY A 493 43.85 -26.47 -15.05
N ARG A 494 42.88 -26.64 -14.14
CA ARG A 494 41.90 -27.73 -14.25
C ARG A 494 40.76 -27.33 -15.20
N PRO A 495 40.50 -28.11 -16.26
CA PRO A 495 39.43 -27.78 -17.22
C PRO A 495 38.05 -27.87 -16.57
N LEU A 496 37.18 -26.93 -16.90
CA LEU A 496 35.78 -26.93 -16.50
C LEU A 496 35.00 -28.01 -17.28
N ASN A 497 34.12 -28.72 -16.58
CA ASN A 497 33.27 -29.73 -17.20
C ASN A 497 32.13 -29.09 -18.04
N ALA A 498 31.56 -29.85 -18.99
CA ALA A 498 30.52 -29.36 -19.89
C ALA A 498 29.23 -28.89 -19.18
N GLU A 499 28.92 -29.46 -18.01
CA GLU A 499 27.82 -29.00 -17.16
C GLU A 499 28.03 -27.57 -16.65
N MET A 500 29.28 -27.19 -16.35
CA MET A 500 29.63 -25.89 -15.79
C MET A 500 29.85 -24.80 -16.84
N ALA A 501 30.49 -25.14 -17.96
CA ALA A 501 31.03 -24.14 -18.89
C ALA A 501 30.34 -24.08 -20.26
N GLY A 502 29.47 -25.04 -20.60
CA GLY A 502 28.72 -25.03 -21.87
C GLY A 502 29.66 -25.04 -23.09
N PRO A 503 29.64 -24.00 -23.96
CA PRO A 503 30.55 -23.93 -25.11
C PRO A 503 32.04 -23.81 -24.73
N TYR A 504 32.36 -23.48 -23.47
CA TYR A 504 33.72 -23.45 -22.93
C TYR A 504 34.12 -24.75 -22.20
N ALA A 505 33.48 -25.88 -22.52
CA ALA A 505 33.88 -27.18 -21.98
C ALA A 505 35.34 -27.50 -22.34
N GLY A 506 36.17 -27.85 -21.36
CA GLY A 506 37.61 -28.07 -21.56
C GLY A 506 38.49 -26.84 -21.33
N CYS A 507 37.93 -25.63 -21.24
CA CYS A 507 38.70 -24.44 -20.84
C CYS A 507 38.86 -24.36 -19.31
N THR A 508 39.96 -23.76 -18.85
CA THR A 508 40.18 -23.37 -17.45
C THR A 508 39.26 -22.24 -17.03
N LEU A 509 39.11 -22.02 -15.72
CA LEU A 509 38.26 -20.94 -15.21
C LEU A 509 38.82 -19.56 -15.61
N ARG A 510 40.14 -19.41 -15.62
CA ARG A 510 40.83 -18.19 -16.07
C ARG A 510 40.58 -17.88 -17.54
N GLU A 511 40.69 -18.87 -18.44
CA GLU A 511 40.43 -18.66 -19.88
C GLU A 511 38.98 -18.21 -20.14
N VAL A 512 38.00 -18.81 -19.47
CA VAL A 512 36.60 -18.37 -19.57
C VAL A 512 36.42 -16.95 -19.05
N TYR A 513 37.03 -16.62 -17.92
CA TYR A 513 36.98 -15.28 -17.33
C TYR A 513 37.57 -14.21 -18.26
N GLU A 514 38.74 -14.49 -18.84
CA GLU A 514 39.43 -13.58 -19.77
C GLU A 514 38.72 -13.44 -21.11
N ALA A 515 38.20 -14.55 -21.68
CA ALA A 515 37.43 -14.52 -22.92
C ALA A 515 36.17 -13.66 -22.77
N VAL A 516 35.40 -13.86 -21.70
CA VAL A 516 34.17 -13.09 -21.42
C VAL A 516 34.50 -11.63 -21.09
N MET A 517 35.57 -11.35 -20.33
CA MET A 517 36.01 -9.96 -20.09
C MET A 517 36.40 -9.25 -21.39
N LYS A 518 37.14 -9.91 -22.28
CA LYS A 518 37.55 -9.37 -23.59
C LYS A 518 36.35 -9.09 -24.50
N LYS A 519 35.30 -9.92 -24.45
CA LYS A 519 34.03 -9.70 -25.15
C LYS A 519 33.24 -8.51 -24.62
N ILE A 520 33.24 -8.29 -23.32
CA ILE A 520 32.54 -7.17 -22.66
C ILE A 520 33.28 -5.82 -22.88
N GLN A 521 34.60 -5.85 -23.04
CA GLN A 521 35.43 -4.65 -23.27
C GLN A 521 35.60 -4.26 -24.75
N GLY A 522 35.23 -5.16 -25.68
CA GLY A 522 35.40 -5.00 -27.13
C GLY A 522 34.25 -4.27 -27.78
#